data_AF-A0A1N6MW79-F1
#
_entry.id   AF-A0A1N6MW79-F1
#
_cell.length_a   1.000
_cell.length_b   1.000
_cell.length_c   1.000
_cell.angle_alpha   90.00
_cell.angle_beta   90.00
_cell.angle_gamma   90.00
#
_symmetry.space_group_name_H-M   'P 1'
#
loop_
_entity.id
_entity.type
_entity.pdbx_description
1 polymer ?
#
loop_
_entity_poly.entity_id
_entity_poly.type
_entity_poly.pdbx_seq_one_letter_code
_entity_poly.pdbx_strand_id
1 'polypeptide(L)'
;MPINDVFVQGMRKVKNQKESLYLQELAWLREKMKLAATENPSQAEFLEHPNDPDIQRIMEGFSLLSSGVRSKIDDTFPEVSHEALARIWPHTLRPIPPTTILQFTPHQGVHQGAVIIPENTPVTAAAGEQNLPFRTCCDLPVEPFVVLDKQIQKTREYSDIILTLQQTGSSPPLWSGGKLHFFLGTDPDRAAQLSLWLDMQIEDVYLRTAEEEIRLRRSDFLGWGENLRHTLLPTEKSPFARLQQMTEYYCLPHAFSFMTLAVREQRPLQLNPDNTGELIIRLHGELPLDALGDAFQLGCVPALHLAPMVSPPMALKPGHACYPLALADTVQLFRIKSIQTAKQPGEKAAQGSTPRGKPSCFLPIDQFQPKSDWLLNEGDPDNVYFQSWITDDLLGRRHHQIRFMGMDGKAAHNLSPQTVCAHVSGYHIQAMQLGVGDITHTQAPVPAHLHARNITPVSPDFPPMVAGKSDWLLINLLNCPPFMLFDAESLKGFLRLYDCYADHDRTLSRRMQQHINGIVHIEAQSGARIDNTKAGQGRSINGHTLHITLDPACYNNDGSMYQFCRLIDELLTCFIVRNNFILLTLYRQGESQVLWTFRQRTGLRSEM
;
A
#
# COMPACT_ATOMS: atom_id res chain seq x y z
N MET A 1 16.18 29.18 27.85
CA MET A 1 16.53 28.02 27.02
C MET A 1 15.27 27.50 26.35
N PRO A 2 15.09 27.72 25.04
CA PRO A 2 14.13 26.96 24.26
C PRO A 2 14.86 26.13 23.19
N ILE A 3 14.68 24.82 23.26
CA ILE A 3 14.94 23.87 22.18
C ILE A 3 13.56 23.32 21.86
N ASN A 4 12.97 23.71 20.72
CA ASN A 4 11.92 22.98 19.98
C ASN A 4 11.34 23.79 18.79
N ASP A 5 12.20 24.34 17.92
CA ASP A 5 11.75 24.96 16.65
C ASP A 5 12.38 24.34 15.39
N VAL A 6 13.23 23.32 15.54
CA VAL A 6 14.06 22.82 14.42
C VAL A 6 13.39 21.67 13.64
N PHE A 7 12.38 20.99 14.19
CA PHE A 7 11.74 19.85 13.50
C PHE A 7 10.50 20.19 12.65
N VAL A 8 9.97 21.41 12.74
CA VAL A 8 8.84 21.86 11.90
C VAL A 8 9.32 22.69 10.69
N GLN A 9 10.57 23.14 10.67
CA GLN A 9 11.13 23.97 9.59
C GLN A 9 11.76 23.20 8.42
N GLY A 10 11.73 21.85 8.44
CA GLY A 10 12.32 21.01 7.39
C GLY A 10 11.41 20.72 6.19
N MET A 11 10.10 20.93 6.28
CA MET A 11 9.21 20.84 5.13
C MET A 11 9.39 22.09 4.28
N ARG A 12 10.26 22.01 3.25
CA ARG A 12 10.20 22.94 2.11
C ARG A 12 8.73 23.06 1.73
N LYS A 13 8.15 24.26 1.89
CA LYS A 13 6.81 24.60 1.35
C LYS A 13 6.75 24.04 -0.06
N VAL A 14 5.95 22.98 -0.24
CA VAL A 14 5.53 22.56 -1.57
C VAL A 14 5.02 23.84 -2.23
N LYS A 15 5.60 24.18 -3.38
CA LYS A 15 5.25 25.43 -4.08
C LYS A 15 3.75 25.40 -4.32
N ASN A 16 3.02 26.27 -3.64
CA ASN A 16 1.58 26.32 -3.76
C ASN A 16 1.24 26.77 -5.19
N GLN A 17 0.72 25.84 -6.00
CA GLN A 17 0.46 26.07 -7.42
C GLN A 17 -0.52 27.21 -7.62
N LYS A 18 -1.55 27.34 -6.77
CA LYS A 18 -2.55 28.41 -6.85
C LYS A 18 -1.95 29.77 -6.53
N GLU A 19 -1.12 29.85 -5.49
CA GLU A 19 -0.36 31.06 -5.17
C GLU A 19 0.60 31.45 -6.32
N SER A 20 1.30 30.47 -6.90
CA SER A 20 2.20 30.70 -8.03
C SER A 20 1.44 31.20 -9.26
N LEU A 21 0.27 30.63 -9.58
CA LEU A 21 -0.56 31.07 -10.70
C LEU A 21 -1.09 32.49 -10.47
N TYR A 22 -1.53 32.81 -9.25
CA TYR A 22 -1.93 34.17 -8.89
C TYR A 22 -0.81 35.19 -9.14
N LEU A 23 0.40 34.91 -8.67
CA LEU A 23 1.55 35.80 -8.86
C LEU A 23 1.94 35.92 -10.34
N GLN A 24 1.80 34.85 -11.13
CA GLN A 24 2.03 34.89 -12.58
C GLN A 24 0.98 35.74 -13.30
N GLU A 25 -0.30 35.59 -12.99
CA GLU A 25 -1.37 36.41 -13.58
C GLU A 25 -1.23 37.89 -13.21
N LEU A 26 -0.83 38.20 -11.96
CA LEU A 26 -0.57 39.57 -11.53
C LEU A 26 0.62 40.18 -12.26
N ALA A 27 1.72 39.42 -12.44
CA ALA A 27 2.88 39.88 -13.18
C ALA A 27 2.55 40.11 -14.67
N TRP A 28 1.84 39.16 -15.28
CA TRP A 28 1.39 39.25 -16.67
C TRP A 28 0.49 40.46 -16.91
N LEU A 29 -0.47 40.69 -16.02
CA LEU A 29 -1.39 41.84 -16.11
C LEU A 29 -0.62 43.17 -16.02
N ARG A 30 0.35 43.27 -15.09
CA ARG A 30 1.23 44.45 -14.96
C ARG A 30 2.07 44.69 -16.21
N GLU A 31 2.60 43.64 -16.82
CA GLU A 31 3.36 43.75 -18.06
C GLU A 31 2.48 44.24 -19.22
N LYS A 32 1.25 43.72 -19.35
CA LYS A 32 0.29 44.16 -20.38
C LYS A 32 -0.11 45.62 -20.21
N MET A 33 -0.31 46.08 -18.97
CA MET A 33 -0.61 47.49 -18.73
C MET A 33 0.54 48.41 -19.10
N LYS A 34 1.80 48.02 -18.84
CA LYS A 34 2.98 48.81 -19.26
C LYS A 34 3.06 48.96 -20.78
N LEU A 35 2.80 47.87 -21.50
CA LEU A 35 2.73 47.91 -22.96
C LEU A 35 1.60 48.82 -23.43
N ALA A 36 0.40 48.70 -22.86
CA ALA A 36 -0.74 49.55 -23.19
C ALA A 36 -0.51 51.04 -22.85
N ALA A 37 0.21 51.34 -21.76
CA ALA A 37 0.62 52.68 -21.38
C ALA A 37 1.60 53.30 -22.40
N THR A 38 2.52 52.47 -22.92
CA THR A 38 3.47 52.88 -23.96
C THR A 38 2.75 53.21 -25.27
N GLU A 39 1.72 52.43 -25.63
CA GLU A 39 0.91 52.65 -26.85
C GLU A 39 -0.08 53.82 -26.72
N ASN A 40 -0.58 54.10 -25.51
CA ASN A 40 -1.52 55.19 -25.23
C ASN A 40 -1.02 56.12 -24.11
N PRO A 41 -0.13 57.08 -24.43
CA PRO A 41 0.49 57.96 -23.43
C PRO A 41 -0.51 58.80 -22.61
N SER A 42 -1.68 59.11 -23.17
CA SER A 42 -2.75 59.85 -22.49
C SER A 42 -3.38 59.08 -21.32
N GLN A 43 -3.20 57.76 -21.27
CA GLN A 43 -3.73 56.88 -20.23
C GLN A 43 -2.64 56.25 -19.34
N ALA A 44 -1.37 56.56 -19.61
CA ALA A 44 -0.22 55.95 -18.93
C ALA A 44 -0.22 56.16 -17.41
N GLU A 45 -0.69 57.33 -16.93
CA GLU A 45 -0.82 57.62 -15.50
C GLU A 45 -1.74 56.63 -14.78
N PHE A 46 -2.80 56.15 -15.44
CA PHE A 46 -3.74 55.18 -14.87
C PHE A 46 -3.26 53.73 -14.99
N LEU A 47 -2.44 53.43 -16.00
CA LEU A 47 -2.02 52.08 -16.37
C LEU A 47 -0.66 51.69 -15.78
N GLU A 48 0.31 52.59 -15.73
CA GLU A 48 1.70 52.25 -15.36
C GLU A 48 1.99 52.47 -13.87
N HIS A 49 1.35 53.49 -13.30
CA HIS A 49 1.51 53.90 -11.90
C HIS A 49 0.15 54.16 -11.27
N PRO A 50 -0.68 53.13 -11.03
CA PRO A 50 -1.89 53.30 -10.25
C PRO A 50 -1.52 53.75 -8.84
N ASN A 51 -1.45 55.06 -8.63
CA ASN A 51 -1.25 55.70 -7.33
C ASN A 51 -2.47 55.50 -6.42
N ASP A 52 -3.59 55.08 -7.01
CA ASP A 52 -4.81 54.71 -6.33
C ASP A 52 -4.74 53.27 -5.79
N PRO A 53 -4.75 53.08 -4.46
CA PRO A 53 -4.79 51.75 -3.84
C PRO A 53 -5.99 50.91 -4.27
N ASP A 54 -7.12 51.52 -4.64
CA ASP A 54 -8.33 50.79 -5.03
C ASP A 54 -8.18 50.16 -6.41
N ILE A 55 -7.50 50.83 -7.34
CA ILE A 55 -7.14 50.24 -8.64
C ILE A 55 -6.22 49.04 -8.43
N GLN A 56 -5.22 49.16 -7.55
CA GLN A 56 -4.32 48.04 -7.23
C GLN A 56 -5.08 46.85 -6.63
N ARG A 57 -6.04 47.08 -5.73
CA ARG A 57 -6.88 46.01 -5.16
C ARG A 57 -7.78 45.35 -6.20
N ILE A 58 -8.33 46.12 -7.15
CA ILE A 58 -9.13 45.57 -8.25
C ILE A 58 -8.25 44.68 -9.13
N MET A 59 -7.03 45.11 -9.42
CA MET A 59 -6.09 44.31 -10.20
C MET A 59 -5.72 43.01 -9.48
N GLU A 60 -5.39 43.08 -8.20
CA GLU A 60 -5.10 41.91 -7.38
C GLU A 60 -6.32 40.98 -7.33
N GLY A 61 -7.53 41.52 -7.16
CA GLY A 61 -8.78 40.75 -7.21
C GLY A 61 -9.04 40.09 -8.57
N PHE A 62 -8.80 40.81 -9.67
CA PHE A 62 -8.95 40.28 -11.02
C PHE A 62 -7.94 39.16 -11.30
N SER A 63 -6.67 39.36 -10.95
CA SER A 63 -5.62 38.34 -11.06
C SER A 63 -5.95 37.11 -10.21
N LEU A 64 -6.52 37.31 -9.01
CA LEU A 64 -6.96 36.20 -8.16
C LEU A 64 -8.07 35.39 -8.84
N LEU A 65 -9.12 36.04 -9.34
CA LEU A 65 -10.22 35.37 -10.04
C LEU A 65 -9.74 34.67 -11.32
N SER A 66 -8.93 35.34 -12.14
CA SER A 66 -8.38 34.81 -13.38
C SER A 66 -7.48 33.59 -13.13
N SER A 67 -6.61 33.67 -12.12
CA SER A 67 -5.77 32.54 -11.71
C SER A 67 -6.60 31.35 -11.22
N GLY A 68 -7.76 31.58 -10.61
CA GLY A 68 -8.70 30.53 -10.23
C GLY A 68 -9.30 29.82 -11.44
N VAL A 69 -9.71 30.57 -12.47
CA VAL A 69 -10.19 30.00 -13.75
C VAL A 69 -9.09 29.20 -14.44
N ARG A 70 -7.89 29.77 -14.55
CA ARG A 70 -6.74 29.09 -15.14
C ARG A 70 -6.38 27.82 -14.37
N SER A 71 -6.34 27.88 -13.04
CA SER A 71 -6.13 26.70 -12.20
C SER A 71 -7.17 25.62 -12.46
N LYS A 72 -8.43 25.98 -12.73
CA LYS A 72 -9.52 25.04 -13.03
C LYS A 72 -9.41 24.44 -14.43
N ILE A 73 -8.83 25.16 -15.39
CA ILE A 73 -8.56 24.64 -16.74
C ILE A 73 -7.33 23.72 -16.72
N ASP A 74 -6.30 24.11 -15.97
CA ASP A 74 -5.03 23.39 -15.88
C ASP A 74 -5.11 22.13 -15.00
N ASP A 75 -6.16 21.94 -14.18
CA ASP A 75 -6.30 20.79 -13.28
C ASP A 75 -6.67 19.47 -13.99
N THR A 76 -6.87 19.48 -15.30
CA THR A 76 -7.12 18.30 -16.15
C THR A 76 -8.40 17.51 -15.82
N PHE A 77 -9.40 18.19 -15.24
CA PHE A 77 -10.72 17.62 -14.90
C PHE A 77 -10.67 16.41 -13.94
N PRO A 78 -10.17 16.57 -12.70
CA PRO A 78 -10.14 15.52 -11.68
C PRO A 78 -11.51 14.91 -11.39
N GLU A 79 -12.59 15.67 -11.62
CA GLU A 79 -13.97 15.20 -11.46
C GLU A 79 -14.33 14.01 -12.36
N VAL A 80 -13.58 13.80 -13.44
CA VAL A 80 -13.78 12.70 -14.38
C VAL A 80 -12.72 11.62 -14.15
N SER A 81 -11.46 12.00 -14.08
CA SER A 81 -10.34 11.06 -13.97
C SER A 81 -10.31 10.34 -12.63
N HIS A 82 -10.57 11.02 -11.50
CA HIS A 82 -10.63 10.37 -10.19
C HIS A 82 -11.77 9.36 -10.12
N GLU A 83 -12.92 9.60 -10.75
CA GLU A 83 -14.03 8.63 -10.73
C GLU A 83 -13.70 7.37 -11.52
N ALA A 84 -13.06 7.51 -12.67
CA ALA A 84 -12.53 6.38 -13.42
C ALA A 84 -11.50 5.59 -12.60
N LEU A 85 -10.54 6.28 -11.97
CA LEU A 85 -9.52 5.67 -11.13
C LEU A 85 -10.11 5.01 -9.87
N ALA A 86 -11.12 5.61 -9.23
CA ALA A 86 -11.79 5.07 -8.05
C ALA A 86 -12.39 3.69 -8.35
N ARG A 87 -12.88 3.48 -9.58
CA ARG A 87 -13.44 2.20 -10.02
C ARG A 87 -12.39 1.19 -10.49
N ILE A 88 -11.37 1.64 -11.23
CA ILE A 88 -10.41 0.72 -11.88
C ILE A 88 -9.21 0.43 -10.98
N TRP A 89 -8.59 1.48 -10.43
CA TRP A 89 -7.39 1.39 -9.59
C TRP A 89 -7.48 2.34 -8.37
N PRO A 90 -8.35 2.00 -7.39
CA PRO A 90 -8.70 2.90 -6.29
C PRO A 90 -7.51 3.33 -5.43
N HIS A 91 -6.44 2.53 -5.40
CA HIS A 91 -5.25 2.80 -4.59
C HIS A 91 -4.54 4.10 -4.99
N THR A 92 -4.62 4.52 -6.26
CA THR A 92 -4.00 5.76 -6.75
C THR A 92 -4.53 7.01 -6.05
N LEU A 93 -5.75 6.95 -5.52
CA LEU A 93 -6.44 8.04 -4.83
C LEU A 93 -6.31 7.98 -3.31
N ARG A 94 -5.67 6.93 -2.77
CA ARG A 94 -5.56 6.69 -1.33
C ARG A 94 -4.16 7.01 -0.85
N PRO A 95 -4.00 7.70 0.29
CA PRO A 95 -2.69 7.81 0.91
C PRO A 95 -2.21 6.46 1.43
N ILE A 96 -0.90 6.33 1.63
CA ILE A 96 -0.27 5.19 2.29
C ILE A 96 -0.17 5.50 3.79
N PRO A 97 -0.86 4.75 4.67
CA PRO A 97 -0.82 4.97 6.10
C PRO A 97 0.53 4.58 6.72
N PRO A 98 0.82 5.08 7.94
CA PRO A 98 1.97 4.63 8.72
C PRO A 98 1.92 3.12 9.01
N THR A 99 3.06 2.45 8.89
CA THR A 99 3.20 0.99 9.07
C THR A 99 4.38 0.63 9.97
N THR A 100 4.31 -0.56 10.57
CA THR A 100 5.38 -1.12 11.41
C THR A 100 5.30 -2.64 11.41
N ILE A 101 6.29 -3.33 11.97
CA ILE A 101 6.25 -4.77 12.22
C ILE A 101 5.96 -5.00 13.70
N LEU A 102 4.88 -5.71 14.00
CA LEU A 102 4.54 -6.18 15.33
C LEU A 102 5.12 -7.57 15.55
N GLN A 103 5.60 -7.83 16.77
CA GLN A 103 6.05 -9.13 17.23
C GLN A 103 5.21 -9.57 18.44
N PHE A 104 4.59 -10.74 18.32
CA PHE A 104 3.87 -11.42 19.38
C PHE A 104 4.78 -12.44 20.07
N THR A 105 4.97 -12.27 21.37
CA THR A 105 5.82 -13.12 22.21
C THR A 105 5.04 -13.59 23.44
N PRO A 106 5.35 -14.77 23.99
CA PRO A 106 4.67 -15.24 25.19
C PRO A 106 5.08 -14.42 26.43
N HIS A 107 4.10 -13.93 27.21
CA HIS A 107 4.31 -13.00 28.34
C HIS A 107 5.22 -13.55 29.46
N GLN A 108 5.29 -14.87 29.61
CA GLN A 108 6.16 -15.56 30.58
C GLN A 108 7.14 -16.53 29.92
N GLY A 109 7.42 -16.36 28.62
CA GLY A 109 8.27 -17.30 27.88
C GLY A 109 7.61 -18.64 27.57
N VAL A 110 6.31 -18.79 27.85
CA VAL A 110 5.57 -20.05 27.71
C VAL A 110 4.33 -19.86 26.83
N HIS A 111 4.26 -20.60 25.72
CA HIS A 111 3.06 -20.69 24.88
C HIS A 111 2.02 -21.64 25.49
N GLN A 112 0.73 -21.38 25.26
CA GLN A 112 -0.36 -22.29 25.65
C GLN A 112 -0.81 -23.22 24.53
N GLY A 113 -0.08 -23.24 23.42
CA GLY A 113 -0.36 -23.99 22.20
C GLY A 113 -0.22 -23.13 20.95
N ALA A 114 -0.39 -23.76 19.78
CA ALA A 114 -0.45 -23.06 18.52
C ALA A 114 -1.74 -22.21 18.43
N VAL A 115 -1.61 -20.98 17.94
CA VAL A 115 -2.75 -20.06 17.77
C VAL A 115 -2.63 -19.26 16.48
N ILE A 116 -3.76 -18.88 15.90
CA ILE A 116 -3.79 -17.98 14.76
C ILE A 116 -4.28 -16.63 15.25
N ILE A 117 -3.46 -15.59 15.04
CA ILE A 117 -3.86 -14.20 15.25
C ILE A 117 -4.50 -13.73 13.94
N PRO A 118 -5.79 -13.39 13.93
CA PRO A 118 -6.46 -12.99 12.70
C PRO A 118 -5.87 -11.69 12.11
N GLU A 119 -6.02 -11.54 10.80
CA GLU A 119 -5.95 -10.24 10.12
C GLU A 119 -6.83 -9.22 10.87
N ASN A 120 -6.43 -7.94 10.81
CA ASN A 120 -7.17 -6.82 11.35
C ASN A 120 -7.29 -6.82 12.88
N THR A 121 -6.41 -7.58 13.56
CA THR A 121 -6.29 -7.60 15.02
C THR A 121 -5.64 -6.31 15.52
N PRO A 122 -6.27 -5.55 16.43
CA PRO A 122 -5.74 -4.27 16.91
C PRO A 122 -4.72 -4.43 18.04
N VAL A 123 -3.61 -3.70 17.94
CA VAL A 123 -2.64 -3.44 19.01
C VAL A 123 -2.46 -1.93 19.11
N THR A 124 -2.57 -1.38 20.32
CA THR A 124 -2.69 0.05 20.53
C THR A 124 -1.46 0.62 21.22
N ALA A 125 -0.99 1.79 20.77
CA ALA A 125 -0.10 2.62 21.55
C ALA A 125 -0.91 3.64 22.36
N ALA A 126 -0.53 3.83 23.63
CA ALA A 126 -1.07 4.90 24.46
C ALA A 126 -0.22 6.16 24.25
N ALA A 127 -0.77 7.16 23.57
CA ALA A 127 -0.12 8.44 23.36
C ALA A 127 -0.93 9.55 24.05
N GLY A 128 -0.63 9.82 25.32
CA GLY A 128 -1.41 10.75 26.15
C GLY A 128 -2.84 10.25 26.36
N GLU A 129 -3.84 11.05 26.00
CA GLU A 129 -5.26 10.69 26.09
C GLU A 129 -5.78 9.94 24.85
N GLN A 130 -4.98 9.80 23.79
CA GLN A 130 -5.40 9.23 22.52
C GLN A 130 -4.83 7.82 22.32
N ASN A 131 -5.73 6.89 21.96
CA ASN A 131 -5.37 5.54 21.57
C ASN A 131 -5.07 5.48 20.08
N LEU A 132 -3.89 4.98 19.71
CA LEU A 132 -3.44 4.85 18.33
C LEU A 132 -3.38 3.35 17.95
N PRO A 133 -4.47 2.76 17.41
CA PRO A 133 -4.51 1.34 17.07
C PRO A 133 -3.79 1.06 15.75
N PHE A 134 -2.90 0.08 15.77
CA PHE A 134 -2.32 -0.58 14.61
C PHE A 134 -3.00 -1.92 14.40
N ARG A 135 -3.28 -2.30 13.16
CA ARG A 135 -4.01 -3.51 12.81
C ARG A 135 -3.12 -4.43 11.99
N THR A 136 -3.10 -5.71 12.33
CA THR A 136 -2.37 -6.74 11.58
C THR A 136 -2.85 -6.81 10.13
N CYS A 137 -1.93 -6.92 9.17
CA CYS A 137 -2.25 -6.92 7.75
C CYS A 137 -2.63 -8.30 7.18
N CYS A 138 -2.35 -9.37 7.93
CA CYS A 138 -2.66 -10.74 7.54
C CYS A 138 -2.81 -11.65 8.77
N ASP A 139 -3.35 -12.85 8.55
CA ASP A 139 -3.40 -13.91 9.56
C ASP A 139 -1.97 -14.37 9.92
N LEU A 140 -1.64 -14.34 11.20
CA LEU A 140 -0.35 -14.79 11.71
C LEU A 140 -0.52 -16.12 12.45
N PRO A 141 -0.01 -17.24 11.92
CA PRO A 141 0.14 -18.47 12.68
C PRO A 141 1.29 -18.31 13.68
N VAL A 142 1.00 -18.47 14.96
CA VAL A 142 1.97 -18.49 16.06
C VAL A 142 2.08 -19.92 16.55
N GLU A 143 3.16 -20.59 16.12
CA GLU A 143 3.55 -21.90 16.65
C GLU A 143 4.24 -21.74 18.01
N PRO A 144 4.20 -22.74 18.89
CA PRO A 144 4.73 -22.65 20.26
C PRO A 144 6.26 -22.77 20.32
N PHE A 145 6.98 -22.09 19.42
CA PHE A 145 8.43 -22.12 19.30
C PHE A 145 9.05 -20.74 19.49
N VAL A 146 10.21 -20.72 20.14
CA VAL A 146 11.14 -19.59 20.16
C VAL A 146 12.46 -19.99 19.52
N VAL A 147 13.14 -19.03 18.90
CA VAL A 147 14.49 -19.23 18.35
C VAL A 147 15.50 -18.78 19.41
N LEU A 148 16.27 -19.73 19.94
CA LEU A 148 17.26 -19.48 20.99
C LEU A 148 18.60 -19.02 20.44
N ASP A 149 19.06 -19.68 19.38
CA ASP A 149 20.33 -19.38 18.72
C ASP A 149 20.22 -19.55 17.20
N LYS A 150 21.13 -18.90 16.48
CA LYS A 150 21.21 -18.97 15.03
C LYS A 150 22.65 -18.89 14.55
N GLN A 151 23.01 -19.80 13.66
CA GLN A 151 24.36 -19.93 13.15
C GLN A 151 24.35 -20.10 11.63
N ILE A 152 25.44 -19.68 11.00
CA ILE A 152 25.71 -19.98 9.59
C ILE A 152 26.99 -20.80 9.54
N GLN A 153 26.91 -21.97 8.95
CA GLN A 153 28.08 -22.76 8.61
C GLN A 153 28.23 -22.74 7.10
N LYS A 154 29.41 -22.33 6.62
CA LYS A 154 29.68 -22.19 5.18
C LYS A 154 30.71 -23.20 4.75
N THR A 155 30.43 -23.84 3.63
CA THR A 155 31.41 -24.59 2.85
C THR A 155 31.45 -24.00 1.43
N ARG A 156 32.34 -24.51 0.58
CA ARG A 156 32.39 -24.09 -0.83
C ARG A 156 31.19 -24.58 -1.64
N GLU A 157 30.57 -25.68 -1.22
CA GLU A 157 29.52 -26.37 -1.98
C GLU A 157 28.12 -26.08 -1.44
N TYR A 158 28.00 -25.86 -0.12
CA TYR A 158 26.72 -25.57 0.54
C TYR A 158 26.90 -24.66 1.75
N SER A 159 25.81 -24.04 2.17
CA SER A 159 25.71 -23.28 3.41
C SER A 159 24.53 -23.77 4.24
N ASP A 160 24.78 -24.04 5.52
CA ASP A 160 23.76 -24.46 6.47
C ASP A 160 23.39 -23.28 7.38
N ILE A 161 22.12 -22.87 7.35
CA ILE A 161 21.52 -22.00 8.35
C ILE A 161 20.95 -22.88 9.44
N ILE A 162 21.52 -22.80 10.65
CA ILE A 162 21.14 -23.63 11.79
C ILE A 162 20.37 -22.74 12.77
N LEU A 163 19.11 -23.10 13.05
CA LEU A 163 18.25 -22.42 14.01
C LEU A 163 17.96 -23.35 15.18
N THR A 164 18.39 -22.98 16.38
CA THR A 164 18.07 -23.74 17.60
C THR A 164 16.69 -23.32 18.08
N LEU A 165 15.71 -24.20 17.87
CA LEU A 165 14.32 -23.99 18.26
C LEU A 165 14.07 -24.60 19.63
N GLN A 166 13.28 -23.92 20.46
CA GLN A 166 12.75 -24.47 21.69
C GLN A 166 11.23 -24.40 21.67
N GLN A 167 10.58 -25.55 21.82
CA GLN A 167 9.15 -25.61 22.05
C GLN A 167 8.88 -25.19 23.50
N THR A 168 7.98 -24.23 23.69
CA THR A 168 7.57 -23.77 25.03
C THR A 168 6.12 -24.13 25.28
N GLY A 169 5.76 -24.29 26.57
CA GLY A 169 4.44 -24.78 26.96
C GLY A 169 4.51 -26.11 27.70
N SER A 170 3.33 -26.61 28.09
CA SER A 170 3.18 -27.91 28.75
C SER A 170 2.98 -29.06 27.74
N SER A 171 3.22 -28.81 26.46
CA SER A 171 3.12 -29.83 25.42
C SER A 171 4.25 -30.85 25.57
N PRO A 172 4.02 -32.12 25.21
CA PRO A 172 5.11 -33.09 25.11
C PRO A 172 6.18 -32.57 24.11
N PRO A 173 7.44 -33.04 24.21
CA PRO A 173 8.55 -32.74 23.29
C PRO A 173 8.31 -33.36 21.92
N LEU A 174 7.22 -32.96 21.29
CA LEU A 174 6.66 -33.60 20.11
C LEU A 174 6.06 -32.51 19.23
N TRP A 175 6.67 -32.33 18.06
CA TRP A 175 6.26 -31.34 17.10
C TRP A 175 5.36 -31.96 16.03
N SER A 176 4.08 -31.58 16.06
CA SER A 176 3.06 -32.08 15.13
C SER A 176 3.11 -31.45 13.71
N GLY A 177 4.10 -30.60 13.42
CA GLY A 177 4.13 -29.78 12.21
C GLY A 177 3.31 -28.49 12.34
N GLY A 178 3.34 -27.65 11.31
CA GLY A 178 2.76 -26.30 11.37
C GLY A 178 3.38 -25.33 10.37
N LYS A 179 3.08 -24.04 10.52
CA LYS A 179 3.68 -22.98 9.71
C LYS A 179 4.61 -22.13 10.58
N LEU A 180 5.92 -22.25 10.35
CA LEU A 180 6.91 -21.33 10.94
C LEU A 180 7.05 -20.11 10.05
N HIS A 181 6.43 -19.00 10.46
CA HIS A 181 6.49 -17.72 9.75
C HIS A 181 7.66 -16.88 10.27
N PHE A 182 8.74 -16.80 9.50
CA PHE A 182 9.96 -16.10 9.86
C PHE A 182 10.00 -14.69 9.30
N PHE A 183 10.29 -13.72 10.17
CA PHE A 183 10.74 -12.40 9.78
C PHE A 183 12.26 -12.41 9.56
N LEU A 184 12.70 -11.98 8.37
CA LEU A 184 14.09 -12.05 7.91
C LEU A 184 14.97 -10.87 8.40
N GLY A 185 14.43 -10.02 9.28
CA GLY A 185 15.19 -8.98 9.96
C GLY A 185 14.91 -7.56 9.45
N THR A 186 15.41 -6.59 10.21
CA THR A 186 15.23 -5.15 9.99
C THR A 186 16.27 -4.54 9.03
N ASP A 187 17.29 -5.30 8.66
CA ASP A 187 18.24 -4.92 7.61
C ASP A 187 17.67 -5.34 6.23
N PRO A 188 17.31 -4.38 5.35
CA PRO A 188 16.68 -4.68 4.07
C PRO A 188 17.61 -5.46 3.13
N ASP A 189 18.92 -5.19 3.15
CA ASP A 189 19.88 -5.83 2.26
C ASP A 189 20.08 -7.29 2.67
N ARG A 190 20.21 -7.56 3.97
CA ARG A 190 20.26 -8.93 4.51
C ARG A 190 18.97 -9.68 4.24
N ALA A 191 17.82 -9.07 4.52
CA ALA A 191 16.53 -9.71 4.31
C ALA A 191 16.30 -10.05 2.83
N ALA A 192 16.71 -9.17 1.91
CA ALA A 192 16.63 -9.43 0.48
C ALA A 192 17.52 -10.59 0.05
N GLN A 193 18.76 -10.65 0.55
CA GLN A 193 19.69 -11.74 0.25
C GLN A 193 19.17 -13.09 0.78
N LEU A 194 18.71 -13.14 2.04
CA LEU A 194 18.10 -14.34 2.62
C LEU A 194 16.86 -14.77 1.82
N SER A 195 16.03 -13.81 1.40
CA SER A 195 14.83 -14.08 0.62
C SER A 195 15.14 -14.75 -0.73
N LEU A 196 16.16 -14.27 -1.45
CA LEU A 196 16.65 -14.91 -2.68
C LEU A 196 17.11 -16.35 -2.42
N TRP A 197 17.96 -16.55 -1.42
CA TRP A 197 18.57 -17.85 -1.16
C TRP A 197 17.56 -18.88 -0.66
N LEU A 198 16.60 -18.45 0.16
CA LEU A 198 15.52 -19.30 0.64
C LEU A 198 14.45 -19.60 -0.42
N ASP A 199 14.38 -18.87 -1.54
CA ASP A 199 13.44 -19.18 -2.63
C ASP A 199 14.12 -19.98 -3.76
N MET A 200 15.41 -19.72 -4.04
CA MET A 200 16.11 -20.27 -5.21
C MET A 200 17.19 -21.31 -4.90
N GLN A 201 17.79 -21.31 -3.70
CA GLN A 201 18.98 -22.12 -3.39
C GLN A 201 18.73 -23.20 -2.34
N ILE A 202 17.49 -23.45 -1.91
CA ILE A 202 17.21 -24.51 -0.93
C ILE A 202 17.43 -25.88 -1.57
N GLU A 203 18.31 -26.67 -0.97
CA GLU A 203 18.46 -28.09 -1.30
C GLU A 203 17.60 -28.95 -0.39
N ASP A 204 17.74 -28.75 0.93
CA ASP A 204 17.15 -29.60 1.95
C ASP A 204 16.92 -28.90 3.27
N VAL A 205 15.97 -29.44 4.04
CA VAL A 205 15.70 -29.01 5.42
C VAL A 205 15.76 -30.23 6.33
N TYR A 206 16.48 -30.10 7.43
CA TYR A 206 16.65 -31.16 8.43
C TYR A 206 16.20 -30.68 9.81
N LEU A 207 15.71 -31.60 10.62
CA LEU A 207 15.57 -31.43 12.06
C LEU A 207 16.59 -32.34 12.73
N ARG A 208 17.53 -31.77 13.47
CA ARG A 208 18.54 -32.48 14.25
C ARG A 208 18.21 -32.41 15.74
N THR A 209 18.20 -33.57 16.38
CA THR A 209 18.11 -33.75 17.83
C THR A 209 19.37 -34.47 18.33
N ALA A 210 19.46 -34.72 19.63
CA ALA A 210 20.58 -35.46 20.21
C ALA A 210 20.64 -36.92 19.75
N GLU A 211 19.50 -37.50 19.33
CA GLU A 211 19.38 -38.91 18.97
C GLU A 211 19.35 -39.13 17.45
N GLU A 212 18.78 -38.19 16.68
CA GLU A 212 18.55 -38.39 15.26
C GLU A 212 18.64 -37.09 14.43
N GLU A 213 18.91 -37.26 13.14
CA GLU A 213 18.80 -36.20 12.13
C GLU A 213 17.80 -36.63 11.06
N ILE A 214 16.68 -35.92 10.99
CA ILE A 214 15.57 -36.24 10.09
C ILE A 214 15.49 -35.21 8.98
N ARG A 215 15.54 -35.66 7.72
CA ARG A 215 15.24 -34.83 6.55
C ARG A 215 13.72 -34.62 6.42
N LEU A 216 13.29 -33.35 6.41
CA LEU A 216 11.90 -32.93 6.33
C LEU A 216 11.39 -32.92 4.88
N ARG A 217 11.11 -34.11 4.33
CA ARG A 217 10.82 -34.31 2.89
C ARG A 217 9.51 -33.71 2.40
N ARG A 218 8.56 -33.42 3.29
CA ARG A 218 7.24 -32.85 2.94
C ARG A 218 7.10 -31.40 3.36
N SER A 219 8.21 -30.81 3.79
CA SER A 219 8.24 -29.46 4.31
C SER A 219 8.78 -28.52 3.24
N ASP A 220 7.97 -27.53 2.88
CA ASP A 220 8.26 -26.63 1.78
C ASP A 220 8.30 -25.19 2.29
N PHE A 221 9.26 -24.43 1.78
CA PHE A 221 9.21 -22.98 1.87
C PHE A 221 8.14 -22.45 0.92
N LEU A 222 7.19 -21.69 1.45
CA LEU A 222 6.08 -21.15 0.67
C LEU A 222 6.48 -19.91 -0.17
N GLY A 223 7.74 -19.46 -0.04
CA GLY A 223 8.41 -18.51 -0.92
C GLY A 223 7.71 -17.15 -1.02
N TRP A 224 8.01 -16.42 -2.09
CA TRP A 224 7.32 -15.18 -2.45
C TRP A 224 5.85 -15.37 -2.79
N GLY A 225 5.43 -16.61 -3.10
CA GLY A 225 4.06 -16.92 -3.46
C GLY A 225 3.06 -16.65 -2.34
N GLU A 226 3.44 -16.77 -1.06
CA GLU A 226 2.56 -16.44 0.06
C GLU A 226 2.56 -14.94 0.36
N ASN A 227 3.73 -14.29 0.33
CA ASN A 227 3.85 -12.84 0.53
C ASN A 227 3.07 -12.04 -0.54
N LEU A 228 3.10 -12.49 -1.80
CA LEU A 228 2.41 -11.83 -2.91
C LEU A 228 0.92 -12.22 -3.03
N ARG A 229 0.40 -13.13 -2.20
CA ARG A 229 -1.04 -13.49 -2.27
C ARG A 229 -1.94 -12.37 -1.82
N HIS A 230 -1.55 -11.66 -0.76
CA HIS A 230 -2.33 -10.63 -0.11
C HIS A 230 -1.68 -9.27 -0.32
N THR A 231 -2.50 -8.23 -0.49
CA THR A 231 -2.04 -6.84 -0.45
C THR A 231 -2.08 -6.36 0.99
N LEU A 232 -1.06 -5.65 1.45
CA LEU A 232 -1.03 -5.13 2.81
C LEU A 232 -2.01 -3.98 3.02
N LEU A 233 -2.16 -3.09 2.03
CA LEU A 233 -3.14 -2.00 2.12
C LEU A 233 -4.53 -2.51 1.72
N PRO A 234 -5.59 -2.09 2.43
CA PRO A 234 -6.95 -2.55 2.15
C PRO A 234 -7.41 -2.19 0.74
N THR A 235 -7.61 -3.21 -0.09
CA THR A 235 -8.06 -3.07 -1.48
C THR A 235 -9.12 -4.10 -1.82
N GLU A 236 -10.05 -3.70 -2.69
CA GLU A 236 -11.11 -4.59 -3.16
C GLU A 236 -10.53 -5.64 -4.11
N LYS A 237 -11.18 -6.80 -4.19
CA LYS A 237 -10.72 -7.90 -5.06
C LYS A 237 -10.86 -7.48 -6.53
N SER A 238 -9.78 -6.97 -7.10
CA SER A 238 -9.66 -6.56 -8.50
C SER A 238 -8.41 -7.19 -9.12
N PRO A 239 -8.41 -7.55 -10.42
CA PRO A 239 -7.20 -7.93 -11.14
C PRO A 239 -6.07 -6.89 -11.03
N PHE A 240 -6.43 -5.62 -10.87
CA PHE A 240 -5.50 -4.51 -10.72
C PHE A 240 -4.93 -4.36 -9.30
N ALA A 241 -5.39 -5.15 -8.33
CA ALA A 241 -4.85 -5.11 -6.96
C ALA A 241 -3.34 -5.46 -6.92
N ARG A 242 -2.82 -6.23 -7.89
CA ARG A 242 -1.38 -6.52 -7.99
C ARG A 242 -0.53 -5.28 -8.29
N LEU A 243 -1.09 -4.29 -8.99
CA LEU A 243 -0.39 -3.04 -9.28
C LEU A 243 0.04 -2.31 -7.99
N GLN A 244 -0.69 -2.51 -6.90
CA GLN A 244 -0.39 -1.92 -5.60
C GLN A 244 0.89 -2.47 -4.95
N GLN A 245 1.27 -3.71 -5.26
CA GLN A 245 2.42 -4.37 -4.60
C GLN A 245 3.74 -3.67 -4.91
N MET A 246 3.86 -3.03 -6.09
CA MET A 246 5.00 -2.19 -6.42
C MET A 246 5.10 -0.98 -5.47
N THR A 247 3.97 -0.32 -5.21
CA THR A 247 3.91 0.78 -4.23
C THR A 247 4.23 0.29 -2.83
N GLU A 248 3.66 -0.85 -2.41
CA GLU A 248 3.95 -1.46 -1.10
C GLU A 248 5.43 -1.79 -0.94
N TYR A 249 6.10 -2.31 -1.97
CA TYR A 249 7.51 -2.66 -1.89
C TYR A 249 8.41 -1.46 -1.61
N TYR A 250 8.16 -0.33 -2.28
CA TYR A 250 9.00 0.85 -2.09
C TYR A 250 8.63 1.65 -0.85
N CYS A 251 7.33 1.74 -0.53
CA CYS A 251 6.83 2.65 0.50
C CYS A 251 6.63 1.99 1.87
N LEU A 252 6.41 0.67 1.92
CA LEU A 252 6.20 -0.07 3.17
C LEU A 252 7.46 -0.87 3.52
N PRO A 253 8.25 -0.41 4.51
CA PRO A 253 9.43 -1.15 4.95
C PRO A 253 9.06 -2.57 5.38
N HIS A 254 9.90 -3.53 5.00
CA HIS A 254 9.81 -4.92 5.43
C HIS A 254 8.57 -5.70 5.00
N ALA A 255 7.70 -5.13 4.17
CA ALA A 255 6.50 -5.80 3.64
C ALA A 255 6.78 -7.18 3.04
N PHE A 256 7.95 -7.35 2.41
CA PHE A 256 8.38 -8.57 1.72
C PHE A 256 9.55 -9.27 2.41
N SER A 257 9.85 -8.94 3.66
CA SER A 257 10.95 -9.51 4.45
C SER A 257 10.52 -10.74 5.26
N PHE A 258 9.59 -11.53 4.74
CA PHE A 258 9.02 -12.70 5.42
C PHE A 258 9.24 -13.97 4.61
N MET A 259 9.35 -15.11 5.30
CA MET A 259 9.46 -16.42 4.68
C MET A 259 8.77 -17.47 5.56
N THR A 260 7.87 -18.26 5.00
CA THR A 260 7.16 -19.31 5.74
C THR A 260 7.70 -20.69 5.39
N LEU A 261 8.12 -21.46 6.39
CA LEU A 261 8.34 -22.90 6.27
C LEU A 261 7.07 -23.63 6.72
N ALA A 262 6.46 -24.38 5.81
CA ALA A 262 5.30 -25.22 6.12
C ALA A 262 5.75 -26.65 6.38
N VAL A 263 5.77 -27.06 7.65
CA VAL A 263 6.16 -28.42 8.07
C VAL A 263 4.96 -29.35 8.03
N ARG A 264 4.98 -30.32 7.11
CA ARG A 264 3.83 -31.20 6.80
C ARG A 264 4.19 -32.69 6.87
N GLU A 265 5.03 -33.04 7.83
CA GLU A 265 5.40 -34.43 8.06
C GLU A 265 4.21 -35.25 8.57
N GLN A 266 4.11 -36.52 8.13
CA GLN A 266 2.99 -37.39 8.51
C GLN A 266 3.08 -37.90 9.94
N ARG A 267 4.30 -37.98 10.46
CA ARG A 267 4.58 -38.40 11.82
C ARG A 267 5.04 -37.19 12.60
N PRO A 268 4.62 -37.07 13.87
CA PRO A 268 5.13 -36.02 14.71
C PRO A 268 6.65 -36.21 14.92
N LEU A 269 7.36 -35.09 14.95
CA LEU A 269 8.81 -35.05 15.06
C LEU A 269 9.20 -35.01 16.54
N GLN A 270 9.99 -35.98 16.98
CA GLN A 270 10.46 -36.05 18.36
C GLN A 270 11.48 -34.95 18.61
N LEU A 271 11.34 -34.18 19.70
CA LEU A 271 12.32 -33.21 20.16
C LEU A 271 13.17 -33.78 21.29
N ASN A 272 14.24 -33.07 21.66
CA ASN A 272 15.05 -33.39 22.82
C ASN A 272 14.22 -33.36 24.13
N PRO A 273 14.67 -34.02 25.21
CA PRO A 273 13.98 -34.01 26.50
C PRO A 273 13.76 -32.61 27.10
N ASP A 274 14.58 -31.62 26.71
CA ASP A 274 14.48 -30.22 27.10
C ASP A 274 13.61 -29.38 26.13
N ASN A 275 12.87 -30.04 25.24
CA ASN A 275 12.02 -29.46 24.20
C ASN A 275 12.79 -28.68 23.11
N THR A 276 14.08 -28.94 22.93
CA THR A 276 14.89 -28.29 21.89
C THR A 276 15.05 -29.15 20.63
N GLY A 277 15.36 -28.50 19.51
CA GLY A 277 15.77 -29.13 18.26
C GLY A 277 16.40 -28.13 17.31
N GLU A 278 17.35 -28.56 16.49
CA GLU A 278 18.02 -27.71 15.52
C GLU A 278 17.39 -27.89 14.14
N LEU A 279 16.81 -26.81 13.62
CA LEU A 279 16.32 -26.74 12.26
C LEU A 279 17.47 -26.29 11.34
N ILE A 280 17.92 -27.18 10.47
CA ILE A 280 19.03 -26.93 9.54
C ILE A 280 18.44 -26.72 8.15
N ILE A 281 18.64 -25.53 7.60
CA ILE A 281 18.25 -25.18 6.23
C ILE A 281 19.52 -25.22 5.38
N ARG A 282 19.65 -26.23 4.53
CA ARG A 282 20.79 -26.41 3.64
C ARG A 282 20.55 -25.71 2.32
N LEU A 283 21.49 -24.86 1.96
CA LEU A 283 21.49 -24.05 0.75
C LEU A 283 22.61 -24.48 -0.19
N HIS A 284 22.33 -24.51 -1.49
CA HIS A 284 23.33 -24.75 -2.53
C HIS A 284 24.26 -23.53 -2.66
N GLY A 285 25.57 -23.75 -2.53
CA GLY A 285 26.61 -22.74 -2.64
C GLY A 285 26.93 -21.99 -1.33
N GLU A 286 27.82 -21.01 -1.46
CA GLU A 286 28.30 -20.19 -0.34
C GLU A 286 27.43 -18.94 -0.16
N LEU A 287 26.66 -18.88 0.94
CA LEU A 287 25.79 -17.75 1.28
C LEU A 287 26.65 -16.49 1.52
N PRO A 288 26.46 -15.40 0.75
CA PRO A 288 27.27 -14.19 0.86
C PRO A 288 26.81 -13.30 2.03
N LEU A 289 26.71 -13.87 3.23
CA LEU A 289 26.36 -13.16 4.47
C LEU A 289 27.25 -13.63 5.61
N ASP A 290 27.93 -12.72 6.31
CA ASP A 290 28.81 -13.11 7.42
C ASP A 290 28.05 -13.47 8.70
N ALA A 291 26.90 -12.82 8.93
CA ALA A 291 26.05 -13.05 10.09
C ALA A 291 24.56 -12.88 9.75
N LEU A 292 23.71 -13.58 10.51
CA LEU A 292 22.25 -13.48 10.39
C LEU A 292 21.66 -12.25 11.09
N GLY A 293 22.42 -11.60 11.98
CA GLY A 293 21.99 -10.40 12.70
C GLY A 293 20.70 -10.61 13.50
N ASP A 294 19.61 -9.96 13.13
CA ASP A 294 18.28 -10.06 13.75
C ASP A 294 17.28 -10.90 12.93
N ALA A 295 17.72 -11.59 11.88
CA ALA A 295 16.87 -12.44 11.05
C ALA A 295 16.32 -13.66 11.80
N PHE A 296 15.30 -14.29 11.20
CA PHE A 296 14.58 -15.48 11.66
C PHE A 296 13.78 -15.29 12.97
N GLN A 297 13.19 -14.11 13.16
CA GLN A 297 12.26 -13.90 14.30
C GLN A 297 10.88 -14.51 14.01
N LEU A 298 10.32 -15.20 15.00
CA LEU A 298 8.96 -15.74 14.94
C LEU A 298 7.93 -14.74 15.50
N GLY A 299 6.66 -15.01 15.25
CA GLY A 299 5.54 -14.21 15.79
C GLY A 299 5.45 -12.80 15.23
N CYS A 300 6.09 -12.53 14.10
CA CYS A 300 6.15 -11.19 13.50
C CYS A 300 5.09 -11.02 12.40
N VAL A 301 4.47 -9.85 12.30
CA VAL A 301 3.48 -9.52 11.27
C VAL A 301 3.50 -8.01 10.96
N PRO A 302 3.35 -7.60 9.69
CA PRO A 302 3.13 -6.20 9.36
C PRO A 302 1.83 -5.68 9.98
N ALA A 303 1.86 -4.42 10.43
CA ALA A 303 0.69 -3.74 10.96
C ALA A 303 0.62 -2.30 10.44
N LEU A 304 -0.61 -1.85 10.19
CA LEU A 304 -0.91 -0.53 9.66
C LEU A 304 -1.75 0.28 10.64
N HIS A 305 -1.47 1.58 10.76
CA HIS A 305 -2.31 2.49 11.50
C HIS A 305 -3.50 2.90 10.63
N LEU A 306 -4.65 2.27 10.83
CA LEU A 306 -5.89 2.64 10.15
C LEU A 306 -7.09 2.38 11.08
N ALA A 307 -7.78 3.44 11.47
CA ALA A 307 -8.89 3.36 12.39
C ALA A 307 -10.22 3.66 11.69
N PRO A 308 -11.29 2.90 11.99
CA PRO A 308 -12.64 3.35 11.66
C PRO A 308 -12.98 4.58 12.50
N MET A 309 -13.47 5.63 11.86
CA MET A 309 -13.86 6.89 12.50
C MET A 309 -15.23 7.32 12.00
N VAL A 310 -15.90 8.17 12.79
CA VAL A 310 -17.18 8.77 12.44
C VAL A 310 -17.00 10.28 12.46
N SER A 311 -17.36 10.93 11.35
CA SER A 311 -17.34 12.39 11.26
C SER A 311 -18.38 13.05 12.16
N PRO A 312 -18.20 14.34 12.50
CA PRO A 312 -19.25 15.13 13.15
C PRO A 312 -20.56 15.11 12.34
N PRO A 313 -21.74 15.17 12.99
CA PRO A 313 -23.02 15.13 12.30
C PRO A 313 -23.20 16.31 11.32
N MET A 314 -23.61 16.00 10.10
CA MET A 314 -23.89 16.95 9.02
C MET A 314 -25.40 17.03 8.78
N ALA A 315 -25.98 18.23 8.86
CA ALA A 315 -27.40 18.43 8.58
C ALA A 315 -27.64 18.66 7.08
N LEU A 316 -28.31 17.70 6.42
CA LEU A 316 -28.71 17.83 5.02
C LEU A 316 -29.87 18.83 4.90
N LYS A 317 -29.74 19.78 3.97
CA LYS A 317 -30.70 20.83 3.67
C LYS A 317 -31.22 20.68 2.23
N PRO A 318 -32.53 20.88 1.98
CA PRO A 318 -33.06 20.98 0.63
C PRO A 318 -32.34 22.09 -0.15
N GLY A 319 -32.11 21.87 -1.44
CA GLY A 319 -31.40 22.80 -2.33
C GLY A 319 -29.87 22.68 -2.28
N HIS A 320 -29.30 22.01 -1.28
CA HIS A 320 -27.85 21.86 -1.12
C HIS A 320 -27.40 20.42 -1.40
N ALA A 321 -26.54 20.24 -2.39
CA ALA A 321 -25.97 18.94 -2.76
C ALA A 321 -24.54 18.72 -2.23
N CYS A 322 -23.83 19.77 -1.79
CA CYS A 322 -22.43 19.70 -1.38
C CYS A 322 -22.27 20.06 0.10
N TYR A 323 -21.48 19.28 0.83
CA TYR A 323 -21.24 19.44 2.26
C TYR A 323 -19.74 19.25 2.58
N PRO A 324 -19.14 20.10 3.42
CA PRO A 324 -17.77 19.89 3.88
C PRO A 324 -17.71 18.70 4.84
N LEU A 325 -16.70 17.86 4.68
CA LEU A 325 -16.37 16.80 5.63
C LEU A 325 -15.33 17.33 6.62
N ALA A 326 -15.80 17.76 7.79
CA ALA A 326 -14.92 18.25 8.85
C ALA A 326 -14.17 17.09 9.52
N LEU A 327 -12.87 17.01 9.29
CA LEU A 327 -11.94 16.15 10.01
C LEU A 327 -10.98 17.03 10.82
N ALA A 328 -10.44 16.51 11.91
CA ALA A 328 -9.39 17.21 12.65
C ALA A 328 -8.12 17.30 11.80
N ASP A 329 -7.36 18.39 11.93
CA ASP A 329 -6.13 18.63 11.16
C ASP A 329 -5.08 17.51 11.32
N THR A 330 -5.16 16.76 12.42
CA THR A 330 -4.27 15.65 12.72
C THR A 330 -4.74 14.30 12.15
N VAL A 331 -5.83 14.28 11.39
CA VAL A 331 -6.42 13.09 10.78
C VAL A 331 -6.27 13.16 9.26
N GLN A 332 -5.67 12.13 8.68
CA GLN A 332 -5.68 11.94 7.23
C GLN A 332 -6.76 10.95 6.83
N LEU A 333 -7.53 11.31 5.80
CA LEU A 333 -8.58 10.47 5.24
C LEU A 333 -7.97 9.41 4.32
N PHE A 334 -8.23 8.14 4.60
CA PHE A 334 -7.87 7.03 3.70
C PHE A 334 -9.01 6.70 2.73
N ARG A 335 -10.25 6.57 3.24
CA ARG A 335 -11.46 6.32 2.43
C ARG A 335 -12.74 6.65 3.21
N ILE A 336 -13.77 7.13 2.52
CA ILE A 336 -15.14 7.18 3.03
C ILE A 336 -15.84 5.85 2.69
N LYS A 337 -16.33 5.12 3.70
CA LYS A 337 -16.99 3.82 3.51
C LYS A 337 -18.47 3.98 3.18
N SER A 338 -19.16 4.82 3.94
CA SER A 338 -20.59 5.07 3.79
C SER A 338 -20.99 6.37 4.49
N ILE A 339 -22.14 6.91 4.12
CA ILE A 339 -22.78 8.02 4.84
C ILE A 339 -24.12 7.51 5.34
N GLN A 340 -24.34 7.57 6.65
CA GLN A 340 -25.52 7.00 7.30
C GLN A 340 -26.24 8.04 8.14
N THR A 341 -27.55 7.90 8.30
CA THR A 341 -28.32 8.74 9.24
C THR A 341 -27.72 8.68 10.64
N ALA A 342 -27.48 9.83 11.25
CA ALA A 342 -26.91 9.96 12.58
C ALA A 342 -27.85 9.31 13.61
N LYS A 343 -27.34 8.32 14.35
CA LYS A 343 -28.07 7.75 15.50
C LYS A 343 -27.93 8.72 16.67
N GLN A 344 -29.01 9.35 17.12
CA GLN A 344 -28.97 10.20 18.30
C GLN A 344 -28.71 9.33 19.56
N PRO A 345 -27.64 9.58 20.33
CA PRO A 345 -27.42 8.91 21.60
C PRO A 345 -28.26 9.60 22.67
N GLY A 346 -29.40 9.03 23.07
CA GLY A 346 -30.16 9.53 24.22
C GLY A 346 -31.68 9.32 24.20
N GLU A 347 -32.30 9.08 23.06
CA GLU A 347 -33.71 8.68 23.07
C GLU A 347 -33.80 7.20 23.44
N LYS A 348 -33.99 6.92 24.74
CA LYS A 348 -34.75 5.73 25.14
C LYS A 348 -35.97 5.71 24.24
N ALA A 349 -36.16 4.65 23.46
CA ALA A 349 -37.36 4.46 22.65
C ALA A 349 -38.57 4.59 23.57
N ALA A 350 -39.15 5.79 23.65
CA ALA A 350 -40.46 5.99 24.21
C ALA A 350 -41.37 5.18 23.29
N GLN A 351 -42.10 4.23 23.88
CA GLN A 351 -43.08 3.43 23.15
C GLN A 351 -44.00 4.39 22.39
N GLY A 352 -43.81 4.50 21.07
CA GLY A 352 -44.64 5.32 20.18
C GLY A 352 -43.95 6.49 19.45
N SER A 353 -42.70 6.87 19.75
CA SER A 353 -41.99 7.85 18.91
C SER A 353 -41.18 7.14 17.82
N THR A 354 -41.71 7.11 16.60
CA THR A 354 -40.97 6.69 15.41
C THR A 354 -39.74 7.60 15.24
N PRO A 355 -38.54 7.07 14.96
CA PRO A 355 -37.45 7.92 14.48
C PRO A 355 -37.98 8.71 13.28
N ARG A 356 -37.85 10.04 13.31
CA ARG A 356 -38.26 10.92 12.21
C ARG A 356 -37.41 10.60 10.98
N GLY A 357 -37.92 9.73 10.11
CA GLY A 357 -37.34 9.39 8.80
C GLY A 357 -36.84 7.94 8.67
N LYS A 358 -36.95 7.39 7.46
CA LYS A 358 -36.37 6.08 7.09
C LYS A 358 -34.84 6.19 7.22
N PRO A 359 -34.17 5.29 7.98
CA PRO A 359 -32.71 5.29 8.07
C PRO A 359 -32.14 5.12 6.66
N SER A 360 -31.30 6.08 6.29
CA SER A 360 -30.73 6.21 4.95
C SER A 360 -29.27 5.81 4.99
N CYS A 361 -28.83 5.02 4.00
CA CYS A 361 -27.43 4.66 3.82
C CYS A 361 -27.03 4.99 2.38
N PHE A 362 -26.27 6.06 2.21
CA PHE A 362 -25.79 6.50 0.91
C PHE A 362 -24.49 5.77 0.58
N LEU A 363 -24.40 5.28 -0.66
CA LEU A 363 -23.24 4.56 -1.18
C LEU A 363 -22.38 5.48 -2.05
N PRO A 364 -21.07 5.22 -2.14
CA PRO A 364 -20.20 5.95 -3.05
C PRO A 364 -20.55 5.67 -4.52
N ILE A 365 -20.28 6.64 -5.39
CA ILE A 365 -20.62 6.55 -6.83
C ILE A 365 -19.84 5.44 -7.57
N ASP A 366 -18.68 5.02 -7.09
CA ASP A 366 -17.91 3.88 -7.62
C ASP A 366 -18.67 2.53 -7.48
N GLN A 367 -19.65 2.47 -6.58
CA GLN A 367 -20.56 1.34 -6.38
C GLN A 367 -21.90 1.50 -7.11
N PHE A 368 -21.98 2.40 -8.09
CA PHE A 368 -23.18 2.60 -8.89
C PHE A 368 -23.68 1.29 -9.52
N GLN A 369 -24.95 0.98 -9.27
CA GLN A 369 -25.64 -0.14 -9.89
C GLN A 369 -26.77 0.40 -10.78
N PRO A 370 -26.78 0.10 -12.10
CA PRO A 370 -27.86 0.52 -12.96
C PRO A 370 -29.14 -0.23 -12.55
N LYS A 371 -30.15 0.50 -12.08
CA LYS A 371 -31.50 -0.02 -11.86
C LYS A 371 -32.34 0.25 -13.09
N SER A 372 -33.07 -0.77 -13.55
CA SER A 372 -33.91 -0.70 -14.74
C SER A 372 -35.29 -0.07 -14.50
N ASP A 373 -35.54 0.43 -13.29
CA ASP A 373 -36.85 0.95 -12.91
C ASP A 373 -36.95 2.46 -13.22
N TRP A 374 -37.97 2.86 -13.99
CA TRP A 374 -38.09 4.23 -14.52
C TRP A 374 -38.88 5.17 -13.60
N LEU A 375 -39.40 4.64 -12.48
CA LEU A 375 -40.28 5.30 -11.50
C LEU A 375 -39.53 5.78 -10.25
N LEU A 376 -38.27 6.16 -10.39
CA LEU A 376 -37.44 6.57 -9.25
C LEU A 376 -37.81 7.98 -8.81
N ASN A 377 -38.23 8.14 -7.55
CA ASN A 377 -38.33 9.46 -6.94
C ASN A 377 -36.93 10.07 -6.83
N GLU A 378 -36.71 11.20 -7.51
CA GLU A 378 -35.51 12.02 -7.36
C GLU A 378 -35.37 12.47 -5.90
N GLY A 379 -34.45 11.85 -5.16
CA GLY A 379 -34.20 12.14 -3.74
C GLY A 379 -34.48 11.00 -2.77
N ASP A 380 -34.98 9.84 -3.21
CA ASP A 380 -34.96 8.63 -2.37
C ASP A 380 -33.49 8.26 -2.07
N PRO A 381 -33.10 8.09 -0.80
CA PRO A 381 -31.77 7.63 -0.41
C PRO A 381 -31.25 6.42 -1.20
N ASP A 382 -32.14 5.51 -1.61
CA ASP A 382 -31.78 4.32 -2.37
C ASP A 382 -31.36 4.62 -3.82
N ASN A 383 -31.53 5.87 -4.28
CA ASN A 383 -31.22 6.38 -5.62
C ASN A 383 -30.24 7.56 -5.59
N VAL A 384 -29.64 7.84 -4.42
CA VAL A 384 -28.66 8.91 -4.25
C VAL A 384 -27.32 8.29 -3.87
N TYR A 385 -26.29 8.66 -4.61
CA TYR A 385 -24.91 8.28 -4.36
C TYR A 385 -24.14 9.51 -3.87
N PHE A 386 -22.99 9.29 -3.25
CA PHE A 386 -22.09 10.38 -2.90
C PHE A 386 -20.76 10.26 -3.64
N GLN A 387 -20.19 11.43 -3.93
CA GLN A 387 -18.88 11.63 -4.51
C GLN A 387 -18.01 12.38 -3.51
N SER A 388 -16.76 11.97 -3.35
CA SER A 388 -15.80 12.61 -2.45
C SER A 388 -14.79 13.41 -3.25
N TRP A 389 -14.62 14.68 -2.92
CA TRP A 389 -13.61 15.55 -3.53
C TRP A 389 -12.63 16.07 -2.49
N ILE A 390 -11.39 16.28 -2.94
CA ILE A 390 -10.36 16.95 -2.17
C ILE A 390 -10.06 18.25 -2.90
N THR A 391 -10.16 19.37 -2.21
CA THR A 391 -9.84 20.68 -2.76
C THR A 391 -8.78 21.34 -1.90
N ASP A 392 -7.75 21.89 -2.54
CA ASP A 392 -6.76 22.71 -1.86
C ASP A 392 -7.23 24.18 -1.83
N ASP A 393 -7.07 24.86 -0.70
CA ASP A 393 -7.27 26.30 -0.63
C ASP A 393 -6.05 27.08 -1.18
N LEU A 394 -6.17 28.42 -1.21
CA LEU A 394 -5.08 29.30 -1.62
C LEU A 394 -3.84 29.23 -0.73
N LEU A 395 -3.91 28.59 0.44
CA LEU A 395 -2.80 28.37 1.36
C LEU A 395 -2.25 26.93 1.27
N GLY A 396 -2.81 26.10 0.39
CA GLY A 396 -2.43 24.70 0.20
C GLY A 396 -2.98 23.77 1.28
N ARG A 397 -4.00 24.18 2.04
CA ARG A 397 -4.68 23.30 3.00
C ARG A 397 -5.71 22.46 2.25
N ARG A 398 -5.71 21.15 2.49
CA ARG A 398 -6.67 20.21 1.92
C ARG A 398 -8.00 20.28 2.65
N HIS A 399 -9.08 20.41 1.90
CA HIS A 399 -10.46 20.36 2.36
C HIS A 399 -11.17 19.17 1.71
N HIS A 400 -11.85 18.38 2.52
CA HIS A 400 -12.67 17.28 2.02
C HIS A 400 -14.10 17.74 1.83
N GLN A 401 -14.70 17.46 0.67
CA GLN A 401 -16.09 17.75 0.38
C GLN A 401 -16.82 16.50 -0.10
N ILE A 402 -18.10 16.43 0.24
CA ILE A 402 -19.00 15.38 -0.17
C ILE A 402 -20.08 16.01 -1.04
N ARG A 403 -20.25 15.47 -2.24
CA ARG A 403 -21.32 15.86 -3.16
C ARG A 403 -22.30 14.72 -3.34
N PHE A 404 -23.58 14.97 -3.15
CA PHE A 404 -24.63 14.00 -3.41
C PHE A 404 -25.10 14.10 -4.87
N MET A 405 -25.29 12.95 -5.50
CA MET A 405 -25.68 12.80 -6.90
C MET A 405 -26.87 11.86 -7.05
N GLY A 406 -27.80 12.22 -7.94
CA GLY A 406 -28.88 11.34 -8.36
C GLY A 406 -28.41 10.31 -9.38
N MET A 407 -29.27 9.35 -9.68
CA MET A 407 -29.02 8.35 -10.72
C MET A 407 -28.91 8.92 -12.15
N ASP A 408 -29.44 10.11 -12.38
CA ASP A 408 -29.32 10.85 -13.63
C ASP A 408 -27.94 11.52 -13.82
N GLY A 409 -27.05 11.37 -12.84
CA GLY A 409 -25.73 11.99 -12.83
C GLY A 409 -25.75 13.48 -12.49
N LYS A 410 -26.88 14.04 -12.08
CA LYS A 410 -26.98 15.44 -11.64
C LYS A 410 -26.82 15.53 -10.12
N ALA A 411 -26.51 16.74 -9.66
CA ALA A 411 -26.45 17.02 -8.23
C ALA A 411 -27.83 16.82 -7.57
N ALA A 412 -27.87 16.03 -6.50
CA ALA A 412 -29.10 15.75 -5.77
C ALA A 412 -29.45 16.95 -4.87
N HIS A 413 -30.30 17.86 -5.36
CA HIS A 413 -30.77 19.02 -4.59
C HIS A 413 -31.99 18.70 -3.71
N ASN A 414 -32.75 17.65 -4.04
CA ASN A 414 -33.94 17.22 -3.32
C ASN A 414 -33.62 16.19 -2.22
N LEU A 415 -32.58 16.44 -1.42
CA LEU A 415 -32.25 15.59 -0.28
C LEU A 415 -33.30 15.76 0.82
N SER A 416 -33.75 14.64 1.39
CA SER A 416 -34.59 14.66 2.59
C SER A 416 -33.84 15.35 3.74
N PRO A 417 -34.47 16.30 4.47
CA PRO A 417 -33.84 16.92 5.63
C PRO A 417 -33.57 15.87 6.71
N GLN A 418 -32.30 15.53 6.90
CA GLN A 418 -31.86 14.59 7.92
C GLN A 418 -30.43 14.88 8.34
N THR A 419 -30.05 14.45 9.54
CA THR A 419 -28.67 14.53 10.00
C THR A 419 -27.96 13.23 9.66
N VAL A 420 -26.80 13.32 9.02
CA VAL A 420 -26.01 12.17 8.59
C VAL A 420 -24.59 12.26 9.13
N CYS A 421 -23.94 11.13 9.32
CA CYS A 421 -22.52 11.03 9.62
C CYS A 421 -21.83 10.21 8.54
N ALA A 422 -20.67 10.68 8.08
CA ALA A 422 -19.78 9.87 7.26
C ALA A 422 -19.00 8.89 8.16
N HIS A 423 -19.06 7.61 7.80
CA HIS A 423 -18.21 6.56 8.34
C HIS A 423 -16.95 6.47 7.49
N VAL A 424 -15.83 6.86 8.07
CA VAL A 424 -14.55 6.96 7.37
C VAL A 424 -13.54 5.97 7.93
N SER A 425 -12.53 5.68 7.14
CA SER A 425 -11.29 5.06 7.62
C SER A 425 -10.16 6.03 7.33
N GLY A 426 -9.29 6.20 8.30
CA GLY A 426 -8.18 7.14 8.23
C GLY A 426 -7.19 6.87 9.36
N TYR A 427 -6.22 7.75 9.49
CA TYR A 427 -5.12 7.58 10.43
C TYR A 427 -4.69 8.92 11.02
N HIS A 428 -4.07 8.85 12.19
CA HIS A 428 -3.56 10.00 12.91
C HIS A 428 -2.09 10.22 12.57
N ILE A 429 -1.72 11.46 12.25
CA ILE A 429 -0.32 11.81 11.92
C ILE A 429 0.62 11.61 13.11
N GLN A 430 0.10 11.69 14.34
CA GLN A 430 0.87 11.45 15.56
C GLN A 430 1.43 10.02 15.65
N ALA A 431 0.82 9.05 14.97
CA ALA A 431 1.31 7.68 14.96
C ALA A 431 2.73 7.54 14.40
N MET A 432 3.15 8.46 13.52
CA MET A 432 4.51 8.50 12.96
C MET A 432 5.58 8.88 13.99
N GLN A 433 5.18 9.42 15.15
CA GLN A 433 6.10 9.83 16.22
C GLN A 433 6.42 8.69 17.21
N LEU A 434 5.76 7.54 17.07
CA LEU A 434 5.95 6.39 17.95
C LEU A 434 7.30 5.71 17.68
N GLY A 435 8.02 5.43 18.75
CA GLY A 435 9.27 4.71 18.76
C GLY A 435 9.10 3.19 18.73
N VAL A 436 10.24 2.49 18.70
CA VAL A 436 10.29 1.03 18.79
C VAL A 436 9.89 0.60 20.20
N GLY A 437 8.88 -0.25 20.32
CA GLY A 437 8.38 -0.78 21.60
C GLY A 437 7.21 -0.01 22.21
N ASP A 438 6.73 1.07 21.59
CA ASP A 438 5.61 1.88 22.12
C ASP A 438 4.23 1.24 21.89
N ILE A 439 4.09 0.37 20.89
CA ILE A 439 2.81 -0.24 20.50
C ILE A 439 2.65 -1.59 21.22
N THR A 440 2.03 -1.60 22.39
CA THR A 440 2.02 -2.77 23.29
C THR A 440 0.65 -3.26 23.75
N HIS A 441 -0.37 -2.40 23.77
CA HIS A 441 -1.66 -2.74 24.37
C HIS A 441 -2.47 -3.64 23.44
N THR A 442 -2.54 -4.93 23.79
CA THR A 442 -3.33 -5.93 23.07
C THR A 442 -4.78 -5.97 23.55
N GLN A 443 -5.70 -6.33 22.66
CA GLN A 443 -7.10 -6.57 22.96
C GLN A 443 -7.55 -7.89 22.32
N ALA A 444 -8.73 -8.41 22.68
CA ALA A 444 -9.32 -9.54 21.97
C ALA A 444 -9.39 -9.22 20.46
N PRO A 445 -8.96 -10.12 19.55
CA PRO A 445 -8.78 -11.57 19.72
C PRO A 445 -7.40 -12.07 20.17
N VAL A 446 -6.46 -11.21 20.60
CA VAL A 446 -5.13 -11.68 21.04
C VAL A 446 -5.26 -12.50 22.34
N PRO A 447 -4.71 -13.73 22.41
CA PRO A 447 -4.71 -14.53 23.63
C PRO A 447 -3.94 -13.86 24.76
N ALA A 448 -4.42 -14.00 26.00
CA ALA A 448 -3.83 -13.36 27.18
C ALA A 448 -2.39 -13.79 27.50
N HIS A 449 -1.95 -14.94 27.01
CA HIS A 449 -0.57 -15.41 27.19
C HIS A 449 0.42 -14.78 26.20
N LEU A 450 -0.05 -14.01 25.20
CA LEU A 450 0.77 -13.31 24.23
C LEU A 450 0.78 -11.80 24.50
N HIS A 451 1.97 -11.21 24.38
CA HIS A 451 2.20 -9.77 24.39
C HIS A 451 2.72 -9.34 23.01
N ALA A 452 2.22 -8.22 22.51
CA ALA A 452 2.67 -7.64 21.26
C ALA A 452 3.58 -6.45 21.52
N ARG A 453 4.59 -6.24 20.68
CA ARG A 453 5.35 -4.98 20.61
C ARG A 453 5.76 -4.70 19.17
N ASN A 454 5.91 -3.44 18.78
CA ASN A 454 6.56 -3.14 17.51
C ASN A 454 8.08 -3.30 17.61
N ILE A 455 8.69 -3.90 16.58
CA ILE A 455 10.14 -4.15 16.49
C ILE A 455 10.83 -3.25 15.46
N THR A 456 10.07 -2.54 14.63
CA THR A 456 10.56 -1.53 13.70
C THR A 456 9.99 -0.15 14.04
N PRO A 457 10.68 0.94 13.68
CA PRO A 457 10.10 2.28 13.78
C PRO A 457 8.85 2.38 12.90
N VAL A 458 7.94 3.27 13.25
CA VAL A 458 6.76 3.54 12.42
C VAL A 458 7.19 4.30 11.16
N SER A 459 6.74 3.83 10.00
CA SER A 459 7.03 4.45 8.71
C SER A 459 6.34 5.81 8.57
N PRO A 460 6.88 6.74 7.76
CA PRO A 460 6.13 7.92 7.34
C PRO A 460 4.89 7.52 6.52
N ASP A 461 3.94 8.44 6.41
CA ASP A 461 2.84 8.35 5.45
C ASP A 461 3.27 8.87 4.07
N PHE A 462 2.53 8.46 3.04
CA PHE A 462 2.69 9.01 1.69
C PHE A 462 1.35 9.49 1.15
N PRO A 463 1.33 10.57 0.36
CA PRO A 463 0.09 11.04 -0.26
C PRO A 463 -0.43 10.05 -1.32
N PRO A 464 -1.65 10.27 -1.83
CA PRO A 464 -2.13 9.59 -3.04
C PRO A 464 -1.19 9.77 -4.24
N MET A 465 -1.12 8.77 -5.12
CA MET A 465 -0.28 8.83 -6.33
C MET A 465 -0.67 9.99 -7.26
N VAL A 466 -1.96 10.31 -7.34
CA VAL A 466 -2.50 11.44 -8.13
C VAL A 466 -1.98 12.80 -7.66
N ALA A 467 -1.46 12.91 -6.42
CA ALA A 467 -0.85 14.15 -5.95
C ALA A 467 0.52 14.43 -6.61
N GLY A 468 1.18 13.41 -7.17
CA GLY A 468 2.52 13.53 -7.77
C GLY A 468 2.58 13.25 -9.27
N LYS A 469 1.49 12.77 -9.90
CA LYS A 469 1.42 12.41 -11.33
C LYS A 469 0.09 12.80 -11.93
N SER A 470 0.07 12.99 -13.24
CA SER A 470 -1.18 13.19 -13.99
C SER A 470 -2.04 11.93 -14.00
N ASP A 471 -3.31 12.07 -13.61
CA ASP A 471 -4.29 10.98 -13.60
C ASP A 471 -4.42 10.29 -14.95
N TRP A 472 -4.40 11.05 -16.04
CA TRP A 472 -4.56 10.54 -17.40
C TRP A 472 -3.42 9.61 -17.81
N LEU A 473 -2.20 9.82 -17.30
CA LEU A 473 -1.09 8.88 -17.52
C LEU A 473 -1.37 7.55 -16.83
N LEU A 474 -1.91 7.58 -15.61
CA LEU A 474 -2.30 6.37 -14.87
C LEU A 474 -3.43 5.62 -15.59
N ILE A 475 -4.41 6.34 -16.14
CA ILE A 475 -5.54 5.74 -16.89
C ILE A 475 -5.06 5.13 -18.21
N ASN A 476 -4.26 5.85 -18.99
CA ASN A 476 -3.73 5.37 -20.28
C ASN A 476 -2.96 4.05 -20.13
N LEU A 477 -2.25 3.92 -19.01
CA LEU A 477 -1.48 2.73 -18.66
C LEU A 477 -2.33 1.46 -18.56
N LEU A 478 -3.53 1.57 -17.99
CA LEU A 478 -4.44 0.43 -17.78
C LEU A 478 -4.99 -0.09 -19.11
N ASN A 479 -4.97 0.74 -20.15
CA ASN A 479 -5.33 0.38 -21.51
C ASN A 479 -4.15 -0.12 -22.35
N CYS A 480 -2.93 -0.14 -21.79
CA CYS A 480 -1.75 -0.62 -22.50
C CYS A 480 -1.88 -2.11 -22.84
N PRO A 481 -1.74 -2.51 -24.11
CA PRO A 481 -1.68 -3.92 -24.46
C PRO A 481 -0.34 -4.52 -23.99
N PRO A 482 -0.29 -5.83 -23.69
CA PRO A 482 0.86 -6.41 -23.00
C PRO A 482 2.17 -6.32 -23.76
N PHE A 483 2.12 -6.44 -25.08
CA PHE A 483 3.32 -6.40 -25.95
C PHE A 483 4.04 -5.05 -25.92
N MET A 484 3.36 -3.94 -25.58
CA MET A 484 4.03 -2.66 -25.40
C MET A 484 4.92 -2.66 -24.15
N LEU A 485 4.65 -3.49 -23.14
CA LEU A 485 5.51 -3.63 -21.96
C LEU A 485 6.66 -4.63 -22.16
N PHE A 486 6.74 -5.27 -23.33
CA PHE A 486 7.81 -6.21 -23.68
C PHE A 486 9.01 -5.53 -24.34
N ASP A 487 9.09 -4.21 -24.18
CA ASP A 487 10.22 -3.38 -24.56
C ASP A 487 10.80 -2.70 -23.30
N ALA A 488 12.12 -2.56 -23.26
CA ALA A 488 12.83 -2.06 -22.09
C ALA A 488 12.43 -0.63 -21.73
N GLU A 489 12.40 0.29 -22.70
CA GLU A 489 12.07 1.70 -22.44
C GLU A 489 10.60 1.87 -22.08
N SER A 490 9.73 1.09 -22.70
CA SER A 490 8.31 1.10 -22.38
C SER A 490 8.03 0.57 -20.97
N LEU A 491 8.67 -0.53 -20.55
CA LEU A 491 8.58 -1.03 -19.17
C LEU A 491 9.17 -0.02 -18.17
N LYS A 492 10.31 0.61 -18.48
CA LYS A 492 10.86 1.68 -17.63
C LYS A 492 9.90 2.85 -17.50
N GLY A 493 9.31 3.29 -18.61
CA GLY A 493 8.30 4.35 -18.63
C GLY A 493 7.10 4.02 -17.74
N PHE A 494 6.61 2.77 -17.83
CA PHE A 494 5.58 2.23 -16.95
C PHE A 494 6.00 2.29 -15.48
N LEU A 495 7.18 1.77 -15.13
CA LEU A 495 7.64 1.73 -13.74
C LEU A 495 7.84 3.13 -13.17
N ARG A 496 8.30 4.11 -13.96
CA ARG A 496 8.47 5.52 -13.55
C ARG A 496 7.18 6.21 -13.13
N LEU A 497 6.01 5.64 -13.43
CA LEU A 497 4.73 6.17 -12.93
C LEU A 497 4.57 5.98 -11.42
N TYR A 498 5.18 4.93 -10.86
CA TYR A 498 5.17 4.70 -9.40
C TYR A 498 6.09 5.68 -8.65
N ASP A 499 7.00 6.38 -9.36
CA ASP A 499 7.90 7.39 -8.79
C ASP A 499 7.16 8.72 -8.66
N CYS A 500 6.15 8.73 -7.80
CA CYS A 500 5.25 9.85 -7.51
C CYS A 500 5.58 10.56 -6.19
N TYR A 501 6.63 10.09 -5.49
CA TYR A 501 6.99 10.56 -4.15
C TYR A 501 8.31 11.33 -4.11
N ALA A 502 8.87 11.74 -5.25
CA ALA A 502 10.16 12.44 -5.32
C ALA A 502 10.25 13.70 -4.43
N ASP A 503 9.15 14.43 -4.25
CA ASP A 503 9.09 15.60 -3.37
C ASP A 503 9.01 15.24 -1.88
N HIS A 504 8.50 14.05 -1.55
CA HIS A 504 8.30 13.57 -0.19
C HIS A 504 9.53 12.79 0.32
N ASP A 505 10.05 11.88 -0.51
CA ASP A 505 11.23 11.07 -0.21
C ASP A 505 12.14 10.93 -1.45
N ARG A 506 13.18 11.75 -1.47
CA ARG A 506 14.19 11.75 -2.54
C ARG A 506 15.04 10.49 -2.55
N THR A 507 15.26 9.87 -1.39
CA THR A 507 16.08 8.66 -1.28
C THR A 507 15.32 7.48 -1.88
N LEU A 508 14.03 7.35 -1.57
CA LEU A 508 13.15 6.38 -2.18
C LEU A 508 13.09 6.54 -3.70
N SER A 509 12.85 7.77 -4.17
CA SER A 509 12.80 8.08 -5.61
C SER A 509 14.10 7.71 -6.33
N ARG A 510 15.26 8.10 -5.76
CA ARG A 510 16.56 7.75 -6.33
C ARG A 510 16.77 6.24 -6.41
N ARG A 511 16.46 5.50 -5.33
CA ARG A 511 16.58 4.03 -5.30
C ARG A 511 15.70 3.39 -6.37
N MET A 512 14.46 3.83 -6.48
CA MET A 512 13.53 3.32 -7.49
C MET A 512 14.01 3.61 -8.91
N GLN A 513 14.48 4.83 -9.19
CA GLN A 513 15.05 5.18 -10.50
C GLN A 513 16.30 4.34 -10.83
N GLN A 514 17.17 4.08 -9.84
CA GLN A 514 18.32 3.19 -10.02
C GLN A 514 17.88 1.78 -10.41
N HIS A 515 16.95 1.17 -9.66
CA HIS A 515 16.42 -0.16 -10.00
C HIS A 515 15.79 -0.22 -11.40
N ILE A 516 15.06 0.83 -11.81
CA ILE A 516 14.44 0.93 -13.14
C ILE A 516 15.48 1.05 -14.23
N ASN A 517 16.49 1.92 -14.03
CA ASN A 517 17.55 2.11 -15.01
C ASN A 517 18.43 0.86 -15.16
N GLY A 518 18.44 -0.02 -14.15
CA GLY A 518 19.07 -1.33 -14.21
C GLY A 518 18.49 -2.29 -15.24
N ILE A 519 17.29 -2.05 -15.78
CA ILE A 519 16.74 -2.85 -16.89
C ILE A 519 17.46 -2.44 -18.19
N VAL A 520 18.35 -3.28 -18.70
CA VAL A 520 19.17 -2.93 -19.88
C VAL A 520 18.45 -3.30 -21.17
N HIS A 521 17.92 -4.52 -21.24
CA HIS A 521 17.31 -5.06 -22.46
C HIS A 521 16.18 -6.03 -22.12
N ILE A 522 15.17 -6.09 -23.00
CA ILE A 522 14.08 -7.06 -22.94
C ILE A 522 13.91 -7.65 -24.34
N GLU A 523 13.93 -8.97 -24.42
CA GLU A 523 13.58 -9.71 -25.62
C GLU A 523 12.37 -10.60 -25.33
N ALA A 524 11.34 -10.52 -26.17
CA ALA A 524 10.13 -11.32 -26.03
C ALA A 524 10.02 -12.38 -27.11
N GLN A 525 9.87 -13.62 -26.69
CA GLN A 525 9.70 -14.78 -27.58
C GLN A 525 8.30 -15.36 -27.38
N SER A 526 7.48 -15.28 -28.43
CA SER A 526 6.16 -15.91 -28.46
C SER A 526 6.30 -17.43 -28.56
N GLY A 527 5.46 -18.15 -27.83
CA GLY A 527 5.46 -19.62 -27.86
C GLY A 527 4.16 -20.23 -27.36
N ALA A 528 4.06 -21.55 -27.49
CA ALA A 528 2.97 -22.35 -26.96
C ALA A 528 3.53 -23.41 -26.01
N ARG A 529 2.82 -23.66 -24.92
CA ARG A 529 3.16 -24.71 -23.94
C ARG A 529 1.91 -25.49 -23.56
N ILE A 530 2.10 -26.71 -23.08
CA ILE A 530 1.00 -27.51 -22.54
C ILE A 530 0.79 -27.11 -21.08
N ASP A 531 -0.42 -26.69 -20.74
CA ASP A 531 -0.81 -26.42 -19.36
C ASP A 531 -1.11 -27.74 -18.64
N ASN A 532 -0.08 -28.26 -17.97
CA ASN A 532 -0.16 -29.48 -17.16
C ASN A 532 -0.78 -29.24 -15.76
N THR A 533 -1.26 -28.03 -15.46
CA THR A 533 -1.97 -27.79 -14.21
C THR A 533 -3.31 -28.53 -14.20
N LYS A 534 -3.86 -28.79 -13.00
CA LYS A 534 -5.18 -29.40 -12.84
C LYS A 534 -6.29 -28.60 -13.54
N ALA A 535 -6.12 -27.29 -13.68
CA ALA A 535 -7.05 -26.40 -14.36
C ALA A 535 -6.89 -26.45 -15.89
N GLY A 536 -5.65 -26.54 -16.38
CA GLY A 536 -5.33 -26.57 -17.80
C GLY A 536 -5.68 -27.87 -18.52
N GLN A 537 -5.73 -29.00 -17.80
CA GLN A 537 -6.07 -30.33 -18.34
C GLN A 537 -5.27 -30.72 -19.60
N GLY A 538 -4.02 -30.27 -19.73
CA GLY A 538 -3.18 -30.57 -20.89
C GLY A 538 -3.54 -29.76 -22.15
N ARG A 539 -4.26 -28.65 -22.03
CA ARG A 539 -4.53 -27.74 -23.15
C ARG A 539 -3.27 -26.99 -23.56
N SER A 540 -3.13 -26.70 -24.84
CA SER A 540 -2.12 -25.76 -25.33
C SER A 540 -2.50 -24.34 -24.92
N ILE A 541 -1.61 -23.67 -24.21
CA ILE A 541 -1.69 -22.26 -23.85
C ILE A 541 -0.63 -21.48 -24.61
N ASN A 542 -1.02 -20.33 -25.16
CA ASN A 542 -0.09 -19.44 -25.84
C ASN A 542 0.51 -18.46 -24.83
N GLY A 543 1.66 -17.88 -25.13
CA GLY A 543 2.26 -16.93 -24.22
C GLY A 543 3.61 -16.43 -24.69
N HIS A 544 4.27 -15.73 -23.79
CA HIS A 544 5.55 -15.10 -24.07
C HIS A 544 6.58 -15.51 -23.01
N THR A 545 7.78 -15.84 -23.47
CA THR A 545 8.96 -15.89 -22.62
C THR A 545 9.69 -14.57 -22.76
N LEU A 546 9.86 -13.85 -21.64
CA LEU A 546 10.58 -12.60 -21.59
C LEU A 546 11.98 -12.85 -21.06
N HIS A 547 12.98 -12.53 -21.87
CA HIS A 547 14.38 -12.53 -21.50
C HIS A 547 14.76 -11.10 -21.11
N ILE A 548 15.01 -10.86 -19.82
CA ILE A 548 15.34 -9.53 -19.29
C ILE A 548 16.80 -9.52 -18.86
N THR A 549 17.57 -8.59 -19.43
CA THR A 549 18.97 -8.35 -19.05
C THR A 549 19.03 -7.18 -18.08
N LEU A 550 19.69 -7.38 -16.94
CA LEU A 550 19.80 -6.42 -15.85
C LEU A 550 21.26 -6.04 -15.60
N ASP A 551 21.52 -4.78 -15.24
CA ASP A 551 22.81 -4.31 -14.74
C ASP A 551 22.87 -4.50 -13.21
N PRO A 552 23.69 -5.44 -12.69
CA PRO A 552 23.81 -5.67 -11.25
C PRO A 552 24.28 -4.45 -10.46
N ALA A 553 25.02 -3.51 -11.08
CA ALA A 553 25.53 -2.32 -10.41
C ALA A 553 24.43 -1.33 -9.99
N CYS A 554 23.21 -1.50 -10.52
CA CYS A 554 22.05 -0.69 -10.18
C CYS A 554 21.32 -1.16 -8.90
N TYR A 555 21.77 -2.27 -8.28
CA TYR A 555 21.15 -2.86 -7.10
C TYR A 555 22.17 -3.00 -5.97
N ASN A 556 21.70 -2.96 -4.72
CA ASN A 556 22.58 -3.11 -3.56
C ASN A 556 23.24 -4.50 -3.49
N ASN A 557 22.46 -5.54 -3.80
CA ASN A 557 22.92 -6.91 -3.88
C ASN A 557 21.98 -7.73 -4.80
N ASP A 558 22.36 -8.99 -5.05
CA ASP A 558 21.55 -9.93 -5.84
C ASP A 558 20.17 -10.16 -5.23
N GLY A 559 20.05 -10.15 -3.90
CA GLY A 559 18.78 -10.18 -3.20
C GLY A 559 17.85 -9.05 -3.63
N SER A 560 18.27 -7.79 -3.56
CA SER A 560 17.47 -6.63 -3.94
C SER A 560 17.05 -6.69 -5.42
N MET A 561 17.98 -7.09 -6.30
CA MET A 561 17.69 -7.32 -7.72
C MET A 561 16.61 -8.41 -7.89
N TYR A 562 16.76 -9.53 -7.18
CA TYR A 562 15.80 -10.63 -7.19
C TYR A 562 14.40 -10.18 -6.76
N GLN A 563 14.28 -9.50 -5.62
CA GLN A 563 13.00 -8.99 -5.11
C GLN A 563 12.30 -8.07 -6.14
N PHE A 564 13.07 -7.15 -6.73
CA PHE A 564 12.57 -6.26 -7.77
C PHE A 564 12.04 -7.05 -8.98
N CYS A 565 12.77 -8.07 -9.43
CA CYS A 565 12.33 -8.92 -10.53
C CYS A 565 11.09 -9.75 -10.18
N ARG A 566 10.97 -10.27 -8.95
CA ARG A 566 9.76 -10.99 -8.48
C ARG A 566 8.52 -10.10 -8.54
N LEU A 567 8.67 -8.81 -8.27
CA LEU A 567 7.57 -7.85 -8.38
C LEU A 567 7.20 -7.58 -9.84
N ILE A 568 8.18 -7.47 -10.74
CA ILE A 568 7.90 -7.34 -12.19
C ILE A 568 7.16 -8.59 -12.71
N ASP A 569 7.61 -9.78 -12.30
CA ASP A 569 6.97 -11.07 -12.65
C ASP A 569 5.49 -11.11 -12.25
N GLU A 570 5.18 -10.66 -11.04
CA GLU A 570 3.81 -10.56 -10.56
C GLU A 570 3.01 -9.48 -11.29
N LEU A 571 3.59 -8.29 -11.44
CA LEU A 571 2.94 -7.13 -12.02
C LEU A 571 2.52 -7.36 -13.47
N LEU A 572 3.38 -8.01 -14.27
CA LEU A 572 3.09 -8.25 -15.68
C LEU A 572 1.84 -9.14 -15.89
N THR A 573 1.48 -9.97 -14.91
CA THR A 573 0.26 -10.80 -14.99
C THR A 573 -1.03 -10.00 -15.11
N CYS A 574 -1.06 -8.73 -14.67
CA CYS A 574 -2.23 -7.84 -14.84
C CYS A 574 -2.54 -7.55 -16.30
N PHE A 575 -1.53 -7.53 -17.16
CA PHE A 575 -1.69 -7.18 -18.56
C PHE A 575 -2.04 -8.40 -19.40
N ILE A 576 -1.55 -9.58 -19.00
CA ILE A 576 -1.77 -10.84 -19.70
C ILE A 576 -3.20 -11.34 -19.50
N VAL A 577 -3.75 -11.93 -20.56
CA VAL A 577 -5.09 -12.54 -20.60
C VAL A 577 -5.12 -13.89 -19.88
N ARG A 578 -6.24 -14.27 -19.25
CA ARG A 578 -6.39 -15.47 -18.38
C ARG A 578 -5.99 -16.83 -18.97
N ASN A 579 -5.91 -16.94 -20.30
CA ASN A 579 -5.50 -18.17 -20.99
C ASN A 579 -4.10 -18.09 -21.63
N ASN A 580 -3.39 -16.98 -21.41
CA ASN A 580 -2.03 -16.82 -21.86
C ASN A 580 -1.04 -16.90 -20.70
N PHE A 581 0.17 -17.39 -20.98
CA PHE A 581 1.24 -17.42 -20.00
C PHE A 581 2.29 -16.33 -20.22
N ILE A 582 2.97 -16.01 -19.14
CA ILE A 582 4.22 -15.27 -19.13
C ILE A 582 5.27 -16.05 -18.35
N LEU A 583 6.50 -16.06 -18.86
CA LEU A 583 7.65 -16.70 -18.24
C LEU A 583 8.82 -15.73 -18.26
N LEU A 584 9.36 -15.37 -17.10
CA LEU A 584 10.51 -14.47 -17.02
C LEU A 584 11.81 -15.28 -16.85
N THR A 585 12.76 -14.98 -17.72
CA THR A 585 14.15 -15.48 -17.67
C THR A 585 15.08 -14.28 -17.58
N LEU A 586 15.97 -14.29 -16.60
CA LEU A 586 16.77 -13.13 -16.20
C LEU A 586 18.25 -13.38 -16.45
N TYR A 587 18.96 -12.36 -16.91
CA TYR A 587 20.37 -12.39 -17.26
C TYR A 587 21.09 -11.18 -16.66
N ARG A 588 22.38 -11.33 -16.39
CA ARG A 588 23.26 -10.20 -16.05
C ARG A 588 23.82 -9.57 -17.31
N GLN A 589 24.02 -8.25 -17.28
CA GLN A 589 24.65 -7.54 -18.38
C GLN A 589 26.05 -8.11 -18.67
N GLY A 590 26.27 -8.51 -19.92
CA GLY A 590 27.54 -9.10 -20.37
C GLY A 590 27.65 -10.62 -20.18
N GLU A 591 26.66 -11.26 -19.54
CA GLU A 591 26.61 -12.71 -19.37
C GLU A 591 25.54 -13.34 -20.28
N SER A 592 25.85 -14.49 -20.90
CA SER A 592 24.88 -15.27 -21.68
C SER A 592 24.25 -16.41 -20.88
N GLN A 593 24.73 -16.65 -19.66
CA GLN A 593 24.16 -17.67 -18.78
C GLN A 593 22.90 -17.12 -18.11
N VAL A 594 21.87 -17.96 -18.04
CA VAL A 594 20.65 -17.65 -17.31
C VAL A 594 20.98 -17.50 -15.83
N LEU A 595 20.64 -16.35 -15.25
CA LEU A 595 20.76 -16.11 -13.82
C LEU A 595 19.60 -16.77 -13.07
N TRP A 596 18.36 -16.42 -13.44
CA TRP A 596 17.14 -16.98 -12.84
C TRP A 596 16.07 -17.23 -13.88
N THR A 597 15.32 -18.33 -13.71
CA THR A 597 14.09 -18.58 -14.45
C THR A 597 12.95 -18.72 -13.45
N PHE A 598 11.97 -17.83 -13.56
CA PHE A 598 10.81 -17.88 -12.68
C PHE A 598 9.78 -18.91 -13.14
N ARG A 599 8.85 -19.26 -12.25
CA ARG A 599 7.77 -20.17 -12.60
C ARG A 599 6.81 -19.47 -13.56
N GLN A 600 6.29 -20.23 -14.53
CA GLN A 600 5.26 -19.76 -15.44
C GLN A 600 4.06 -19.20 -14.68
N ARG A 601 3.57 -18.04 -15.12
CA ARG A 601 2.35 -17.42 -14.59
C ARG A 601 1.30 -17.26 -15.67
N THR A 602 0.04 -17.38 -15.29
CA THR A 602 -1.10 -17.09 -16.19
C THR A 602 -1.61 -15.67 -15.96
N GLY A 603 -2.19 -15.08 -17.00
CA GLY A 603 -2.75 -13.74 -16.93
C GLY A 603 -3.95 -13.60 -16.00
N LEU A 604 -4.24 -12.37 -15.57
CA LEU A 604 -5.38 -12.03 -14.71
C LEU A 604 -6.51 -11.31 -15.47
N ARG A 605 -6.21 -10.75 -16.64
CA ARG A 605 -7.16 -9.99 -17.47
C ARG A 605 -8.17 -10.93 -18.14
N SER A 606 -9.46 -10.64 -18.01
CA SER A 606 -10.49 -11.38 -18.75
C SER A 606 -10.32 -11.17 -20.26
N GLU A 607 -10.61 -12.21 -21.05
CA GLU A 607 -10.86 -12.04 -22.48
C GLU A 607 -12.03 -11.04 -22.63
N MET A 608 -11.84 -10.02 -23.46
CA MET A 608 -12.92 -9.09 -23.82
C MET A 608 -13.90 -9.77 -24.77
#